data_AF-A0A1W1Z3S5-F1
#
_entry.id   AF-A0A1W1Z3S5-F1
#
_cell.length_a   1.000
_cell.length_b   1.000
_cell.length_c   1.000
_cell.angle_alpha   90.00
_cell.angle_beta   90.00
_cell.angle_gamma   90.00
#
_symmetry.space_group_name_H-M   'P 1'
#
loop_
_entity.id
_entity.type
_entity.pdbx_description
1 polymer ?
#
loop_
_entity_poly.entity_id
_entity_poly.type
_entity_poly.pdbx_seq_one_letter_code
_entity_poly.pdbx_strand_id
1 'polypeptide(L)'
;MAAILDGDRLTLTGDVGDLWGGDAFNYADVFAALASYDDDADLTVILNSGGGVATEGAAIHSLLSQRSGRTDVRIDGIAASAASLIAMAGETVTMSAGSTLMVHDPAGMTFGNSDAHTKTVEALEALATGYAAIYARKTGKTPEECRAVMKAETWFTPDKAVADGFADAVLGNSAPAVAAFPYQIYAKAPERFVALAKASNWRPSDDQERGSAASSENKETPMTDKERADQLAAELEALKAQMSASKDAEKIASMEAELESHRKEKADRENADAIMKLESAKDHPALAKALAEQKTPVAAADAIMKATPKAEASANDDRQPNGAGLGIGAGGMPKAAAGQAAMLANMNKLIGKGA
;
A
#
# COMPACT_ATOMS: atom_id res chain seq x y z
N MET A 1 -1.46 0.36 16.38
CA MET A 1 -1.47 -1.06 16.81
C MET A 1 -1.49 -1.88 15.54
N ALA A 2 -0.44 -2.64 15.28
CA ALA A 2 -0.21 -3.26 13.98
C ALA A 2 -0.36 -4.80 13.98
N ALA A 3 -0.59 -5.39 15.16
CA ALA A 3 -1.12 -6.73 15.34
C ALA A 3 -2.54 -6.64 15.91
N ILE A 4 -3.53 -7.12 15.15
CA ILE A 4 -4.95 -7.08 15.53
C ILE A 4 -5.54 -8.47 15.34
N LEU A 5 -6.07 -9.05 16.41
CA LEU A 5 -6.84 -10.30 16.36
C LEU A 5 -8.33 -9.98 16.33
N ASP A 6 -9.03 -10.46 15.30
CA ASP A 6 -10.48 -10.37 15.14
C ASP A 6 -11.02 -11.76 14.78
N GLY A 7 -11.67 -12.42 15.75
CA GLY A 7 -12.05 -13.83 15.61
C GLY A 7 -10.84 -14.73 15.34
N ASP A 8 -10.87 -15.43 14.21
CA ASP A 8 -9.81 -16.32 13.73
C ASP A 8 -8.74 -15.61 12.88
N ARG A 9 -8.80 -14.27 12.79
CA ARG A 9 -7.95 -13.49 11.89
C ARG A 9 -6.96 -12.63 12.66
N LEU A 10 -5.67 -12.93 12.51
CA LEU A 10 -4.58 -12.09 13.01
C LEU A 10 -4.02 -11.23 11.87
N THR A 11 -4.24 -9.92 11.91
CA THR A 11 -3.71 -8.99 10.93
C THR A 11 -2.40 -8.40 11.42
N LEU A 12 -1.34 -8.53 10.62
CA LEU A 12 0.01 -8.02 10.85
C LEU A 12 0.39 -7.05 9.73
N THR A 13 0.37 -5.75 10.02
CA THR A 13 0.69 -4.69 9.04
C THR A 13 1.76 -3.77 9.58
N GLY A 14 2.60 -3.19 8.71
CA GLY A 14 3.68 -2.30 9.11
C GLY A 14 5.01 -3.03 9.29
N ASP A 15 5.94 -2.44 10.02
CA ASP A 15 7.29 -2.98 10.16
C ASP A 15 7.37 -4.11 11.19
N VAL A 16 8.27 -5.06 10.94
CA VAL A 16 8.61 -6.09 11.91
C VAL A 16 9.59 -5.50 12.92
N GLY A 17 9.13 -5.26 14.14
CA GLY A 17 9.87 -4.53 15.16
C GLY A 17 9.86 -3.01 14.93
N ASP A 18 10.15 -2.27 16.00
CA ASP A 18 10.12 -0.80 15.98
C ASP A 18 11.48 -0.22 15.51
N LEU A 19 11.67 -0.17 14.20
CA LEU A 19 12.89 0.36 13.57
C LEU A 19 12.72 1.75 12.96
N TRP A 20 11.53 2.07 12.45
CA TRP A 20 11.32 3.22 11.56
C TRP A 20 10.35 4.26 12.13
N GLY A 21 9.91 4.09 13.38
CA GLY A 21 8.99 5.03 14.05
C GLY A 21 7.61 5.16 13.40
N GLY A 22 7.27 4.22 12.51
CA GLY A 22 5.96 4.07 11.89
C GLY A 22 5.11 3.01 12.59
N ASP A 23 4.05 2.56 11.90
CA ASP A 23 3.29 1.40 12.36
C ASP A 23 4.18 0.16 12.34
N ALA A 24 4.26 -0.53 13.47
CA ALA A 24 5.08 -1.73 13.64
C ALA A 24 4.39 -2.74 14.56
N PHE A 25 4.76 -4.01 14.40
CA PHE A 25 4.40 -5.09 15.31
C PHE A 25 5.67 -5.86 15.69
N ASN A 26 5.75 -6.28 16.95
CA ASN A 26 6.84 -7.11 17.46
C ASN A 26 6.30 -8.43 18.05
N TYR A 27 7.21 -9.29 18.51
CA TYR A 27 6.85 -10.55 19.15
C TYR A 27 5.87 -10.39 20.31
N ALA A 28 6.06 -9.39 21.17
CA ALA A 28 5.20 -9.19 22.33
C ALA A 28 3.77 -8.79 21.92
N ASP A 29 3.61 -7.99 20.86
CA ASP A 29 2.30 -7.63 20.32
C ASP A 29 1.55 -8.87 19.81
N VAL A 30 2.24 -9.73 19.04
CA VAL A 30 1.65 -10.96 18.49
C VAL A 30 1.33 -11.95 19.62
N PHE A 31 2.25 -12.10 20.58
CA PHE A 31 2.02 -12.94 21.75
C PHE A 31 0.83 -12.46 22.57
N ALA A 32 0.71 -11.14 22.81
CA ALA A 32 -0.40 -10.56 23.54
C ALA A 32 -1.73 -10.72 22.78
N ALA A 33 -1.72 -10.55 21.46
CA ALA A 33 -2.91 -10.77 20.63
C ALA A 33 -3.41 -12.23 20.73
N LEU A 34 -2.50 -13.20 20.74
CA LEU A 34 -2.83 -14.62 20.83
C LEU A 34 -3.06 -15.12 22.27
N ALA A 35 -2.76 -14.33 23.30
CA ALA A 35 -2.81 -14.78 24.69
C ALA A 35 -4.20 -15.25 25.16
N SER A 36 -5.27 -14.75 24.53
CA SER A 36 -6.66 -15.17 24.80
C SER A 36 -7.27 -16.03 23.69
N TYR A 37 -6.46 -16.38 22.68
CA TYR A 37 -6.89 -17.24 21.58
C TYR A 37 -6.61 -18.70 21.91
N ASP A 38 -7.54 -19.58 21.57
CA ASP A 38 -7.34 -21.02 21.79
C ASP A 38 -6.20 -21.53 20.89
N ASP A 39 -5.20 -22.17 21.48
CA ASP A 39 -4.01 -22.62 20.73
C ASP A 39 -4.37 -23.69 19.68
N ASP A 40 -5.37 -24.52 19.97
CA ASP A 40 -5.89 -25.58 19.09
C ASP A 40 -6.81 -25.06 17.97
N ALA A 41 -7.22 -23.79 18.01
CA ALA A 41 -8.12 -23.22 17.01
C ALA A 41 -7.36 -22.80 15.75
N ASP A 42 -8.02 -22.97 14.59
CA ASP A 42 -7.48 -22.54 13.31
C ASP A 42 -7.27 -21.02 13.29
N LEU A 43 -6.19 -20.54 12.70
CA LEU A 43 -5.86 -19.12 12.62
C LEU A 43 -5.47 -18.76 11.19
N THR A 44 -6.03 -17.65 10.70
CA THR A 44 -5.59 -17.01 9.46
C THR A 44 -4.78 -15.76 9.78
N VAL A 45 -3.51 -15.76 9.42
CA VAL A 45 -2.62 -14.60 9.53
C VAL A 45 -2.67 -13.79 8.24
N ILE A 46 -3.16 -12.56 8.30
CA ILE A 46 -3.10 -11.60 7.19
C ILE A 46 -1.83 -10.78 7.32
N LEU A 47 -0.91 -10.94 6.38
CA LEU A 47 0.42 -10.33 6.43
C LEU A 47 0.58 -9.27 5.34
N ASN A 48 0.98 -8.07 5.75
CA ASN A 48 1.34 -6.98 4.86
C ASN A 48 2.48 -6.14 5.45
N SER A 49 3.72 -6.57 5.19
CA SER A 49 4.91 -5.99 5.80
C SER A 49 6.14 -6.03 4.89
N GLY A 50 6.90 -4.93 4.89
CA GLY A 50 8.21 -4.82 4.24
C GLY A 50 9.35 -5.55 4.97
N GLY A 51 9.09 -6.07 6.18
CA GLY A 51 10.08 -6.69 7.05
C GLY A 51 10.59 -5.73 8.13
N GLY A 52 11.82 -5.95 8.60
CA GLY A 52 12.39 -5.20 9.71
C GLY A 52 13.41 -6.02 10.49
N VAL A 53 13.31 -6.04 11.81
CA VAL A 53 14.21 -6.76 12.71
C VAL A 53 14.12 -8.26 12.44
N ALA A 54 15.20 -8.83 11.91
CA ALA A 54 15.20 -10.23 11.48
C ALA A 54 14.92 -11.21 12.63
N THR A 55 15.46 -10.94 13.83
CA THR A 55 15.25 -11.79 15.00
C THR A 55 13.83 -11.72 15.54
N GLU A 56 13.15 -10.57 15.42
CA GLU A 56 11.72 -10.44 15.74
C GLU A 56 10.88 -11.29 14.78
N GLY A 57 11.19 -11.21 13.48
CA GLY A 57 10.53 -12.05 12.47
C GLY A 57 10.71 -13.55 12.74
N ALA A 58 11.92 -13.95 13.13
CA ALA A 58 12.20 -15.33 13.51
C ALA A 58 11.46 -15.76 14.79
N ALA A 59 11.33 -14.88 15.78
CA ALA A 59 10.59 -15.14 17.01
C ALA A 59 9.08 -15.29 16.73
N ILE A 60 8.51 -14.43 15.89
CA ILE A 60 7.11 -14.51 15.47
C ILE A 60 6.85 -15.76 14.63
N HIS A 61 7.73 -16.09 13.68
CA HIS A 61 7.66 -17.37 12.95
C HIS A 61 7.63 -18.54 13.93
N SER A 62 8.56 -18.56 14.90
CA SER A 62 8.64 -19.62 15.90
C SER A 62 7.37 -19.73 16.74
N LEU A 63 6.79 -18.60 17.17
CA LEU A 63 5.53 -18.56 17.92
C LEU A 63 4.38 -19.18 17.13
N LEU A 64 4.24 -18.79 15.86
CA LEU A 64 3.16 -19.27 15.00
C LEU A 64 3.32 -20.74 14.62
N SER A 65 4.55 -21.19 14.31
CA SER A 65 4.82 -22.58 13.93
C SER A 65 4.69 -23.60 15.07
N GLN A 66 4.68 -23.15 16.33
CA GLN A 66 4.55 -24.02 17.50
C GLN A 66 3.10 -24.23 17.96
N ARG A 67 2.14 -23.51 17.34
CA ARG A 67 0.73 -23.65 17.66
C ARG A 67 0.23 -25.04 17.30
N SER A 68 -0.70 -25.54 18.11
CA SER A 68 -1.33 -26.86 17.92
C SER A 68 -2.40 -26.82 16.82
N GLY A 69 -3.15 -25.72 16.74
CA GLY A 69 -4.14 -25.46 15.70
C GLY A 69 -3.51 -25.07 14.37
N ARG A 70 -4.27 -25.26 13.28
CA ARG A 70 -3.78 -24.95 11.94
C ARG A 70 -3.54 -23.45 11.81
N THR A 71 -2.39 -23.07 11.27
CA THR A 71 -2.06 -21.67 10.99
C THR A 71 -1.90 -21.49 9.48
N ASP A 72 -2.79 -20.73 8.86
CA ASP A 72 -2.71 -20.35 7.45
C ASP A 72 -2.23 -18.90 7.35
N VAL A 73 -1.32 -18.61 6.41
CA VAL A 73 -0.84 -17.25 6.16
C VAL A 73 -1.34 -16.78 4.80
N ARG A 74 -1.81 -15.53 4.74
CA ARG A 74 -2.22 -14.85 3.53
C ARG A 74 -1.45 -13.55 3.39
N ILE A 75 -0.75 -13.39 2.28
CA ILE A 75 -0.01 -12.17 1.92
C ILE A 75 -0.92 -11.29 1.08
N ASP A 76 -1.30 -10.13 1.60
CA ASP A 76 -2.26 -9.24 0.94
C ASP A 76 -1.62 -8.19 0.04
N GLY A 77 -0.48 -7.63 0.44
CA GLY A 77 0.26 -6.65 -0.34
C GLY A 77 1.72 -7.05 -0.49
N ILE A 78 2.46 -7.07 0.61
CA ILE A 78 3.87 -7.45 0.60
C ILE A 78 4.23 -8.34 1.79
N ALA A 79 5.11 -9.30 1.56
CA ALA A 79 5.87 -9.96 2.60
C ALA A 79 7.35 -9.97 2.20
N ALA A 80 8.12 -9.01 2.70
CA ALA A 80 9.53 -8.86 2.37
C ALA A 80 10.43 -9.07 3.59
N SER A 81 11.63 -9.57 3.36
CA SER A 81 12.67 -9.73 4.40
C SER A 81 12.17 -10.47 5.65
N ALA A 82 12.20 -9.88 6.85
CA ALA A 82 11.74 -10.54 8.07
C ALA A 82 10.27 -11.00 8.00
N ALA A 83 9.43 -10.33 7.21
CA ALA A 83 8.04 -10.73 7.00
C ALA A 83 7.92 -11.99 6.13
N SER A 84 8.80 -12.18 5.14
CA SER A 84 8.78 -13.43 4.37
C SER A 84 9.17 -14.64 5.21
N LEU A 85 9.98 -14.46 6.26
CA LEU A 85 10.19 -15.51 7.28
C LEU A 85 8.91 -15.83 8.05
N ILE A 86 8.18 -14.81 8.52
CA ILE A 86 6.91 -15.00 9.23
C ILE A 86 5.92 -15.76 8.34
N ALA A 87 5.87 -15.45 7.05
CA ALA A 87 5.00 -16.14 6.12
C ALA A 87 5.25 -17.66 6.07
N MET A 88 6.49 -18.10 6.21
CA MET A 88 6.83 -19.53 6.18
C MET A 88 6.31 -20.32 7.40
N ALA A 89 5.77 -19.64 8.43
CA ALA A 89 5.15 -20.31 9.56
C ALA A 89 3.78 -20.93 9.20
N GLY A 90 3.17 -20.51 8.10
CA GLY A 90 1.89 -21.03 7.64
C GLY A 90 1.99 -22.45 7.09
N GLU A 91 1.10 -23.32 7.57
CA GLU A 91 0.83 -24.62 6.96
C GLU A 91 0.45 -24.42 5.48
N THR A 92 -0.46 -23.47 5.22
CA THR A 92 -0.66 -22.91 3.88
C THR A 92 -0.25 -21.44 3.82
N VAL A 93 0.32 -21.03 2.70
CA VAL A 93 0.74 -19.67 2.38
C VAL A 93 0.06 -19.27 1.07
N THR A 94 -0.83 -18.29 1.14
CA THR A 94 -1.57 -17.80 -0.02
C THR A 94 -1.18 -16.36 -0.34
N MET A 95 -1.18 -16.00 -1.62
CA MET A 95 -0.80 -14.66 -2.06
C MET A 95 -1.94 -14.02 -2.84
N SER A 96 -2.36 -12.82 -2.45
CA SER A 96 -3.34 -12.04 -3.20
C SER A 96 -2.81 -11.63 -4.58
N ALA A 97 -3.68 -11.57 -5.58
CA ALA A 97 -3.31 -11.05 -6.90
C ALA A 97 -2.74 -9.62 -6.78
N GLY A 98 -1.54 -9.42 -7.34
CA GLY A 98 -0.81 -8.14 -7.24
C GLY A 98 0.06 -8.00 -5.98
N SER A 99 0.06 -8.97 -5.07
CA SER A 99 1.00 -9.00 -3.94
C SER A 99 2.41 -9.42 -4.37
N THR A 100 3.39 -9.17 -3.51
CA THR A 100 4.80 -9.54 -3.73
C THR A 100 5.42 -10.20 -2.51
N LEU A 101 6.31 -11.16 -2.75
CA LEU A 101 7.17 -11.75 -1.72
C LEU A 101 8.63 -11.41 -2.05
N MET A 102 9.42 -11.05 -1.05
CA MET A 102 10.85 -10.83 -1.23
C MET A 102 11.68 -11.55 -0.16
N VAL A 103 12.73 -12.23 -0.61
CA VAL A 103 13.66 -12.95 0.24
C VAL A 103 15.07 -12.46 -0.04
N HIS A 104 15.80 -12.09 1.02
CA HIS A 104 17.18 -11.62 0.91
C HIS A 104 18.02 -11.98 2.16
N ASP A 105 19.32 -11.75 2.08
CA ASP A 105 20.24 -11.97 3.20
C ASP A 105 20.01 -11.00 4.36
N PRO A 106 20.21 -11.45 5.62
CA PRO A 106 20.25 -10.53 6.75
C PRO A 106 21.31 -9.46 6.53
N ALA A 107 20.92 -8.20 6.76
CA ALA A 107 21.82 -7.06 6.67
C ALA A 107 21.92 -6.36 8.04
N GLY A 108 23.07 -5.74 8.29
CA GLY A 108 23.35 -4.99 9.50
C GLY A 108 24.46 -3.98 9.29
N MET A 109 24.60 -3.06 10.26
CA MET A 109 25.65 -2.04 10.25
C MET A 109 26.60 -2.26 11.43
N THR A 110 27.89 -2.06 11.20
CA THR A 110 28.93 -2.20 12.22
C THR A 110 29.86 -1.00 12.19
N PHE A 111 30.23 -0.51 13.36
CA PHE A 111 31.26 0.50 13.53
C PHE A 111 32.37 -0.08 14.43
N GLY A 112 33.60 -0.16 13.92
CA GLY A 112 34.71 -0.72 14.68
C GLY A 112 35.93 -1.05 13.84
N ASN A 113 36.81 -1.85 14.41
CA ASN A 113 38.00 -2.37 13.73
C ASN A 113 37.69 -3.63 12.92
N SER A 114 38.70 -4.21 12.27
CA SER A 114 38.59 -5.45 11.48
C SER A 114 37.90 -6.57 12.26
N ASP A 115 38.24 -6.75 13.54
CA ASP A 115 37.69 -7.83 14.36
C ASP A 115 36.19 -7.64 14.63
N ALA A 116 35.75 -6.39 14.81
CA ALA A 116 34.33 -6.06 14.96
C ALA A 116 33.55 -6.37 13.68
N HIS A 117 34.11 -6.04 12.51
CA HIS A 117 33.51 -6.38 11.23
C HIS A 117 33.45 -7.90 11.01
N THR A 118 34.52 -8.64 11.30
CA THR A 118 34.54 -10.11 11.21
C THR A 118 33.47 -10.74 12.08
N LYS A 119 33.33 -10.32 13.35
CA LYS A 119 32.27 -10.81 14.25
C LYS A 119 30.86 -10.52 13.73
N THR A 120 30.68 -9.40 13.02
CA THR A 120 29.39 -9.09 12.41
C THR A 120 29.10 -10.03 11.25
N VAL A 121 30.09 -10.30 10.39
CA VAL A 121 29.94 -11.28 9.31
C VAL A 121 29.57 -12.65 9.87
N GLU A 122 30.24 -13.11 10.93
CA GLU A 122 29.91 -14.36 11.62
C GLU A 122 28.45 -14.39 12.11
N ALA A 123 27.98 -13.30 12.73
CA ALA A 123 26.61 -13.19 13.21
C ALA A 123 25.58 -13.19 12.06
N LEU A 124 25.83 -12.45 10.98
CA LEU A 124 24.94 -12.41 9.81
C LEU A 124 24.88 -13.75 9.10
N GLU A 125 26.00 -14.46 8.95
CA GLU A 125 26.04 -15.81 8.37
C GLU A 125 25.31 -16.83 9.23
N ALA A 126 25.37 -16.72 10.56
CA ALA A 126 24.60 -17.57 11.46
C ALA A 126 23.09 -17.38 11.28
N LEU A 127 22.61 -16.13 11.22
CA LEU A 127 21.21 -15.82 10.95
C LEU A 127 20.78 -16.34 9.58
N ALA A 128 21.58 -16.04 8.55
CA ALA A 128 21.34 -16.48 7.20
C ALA A 128 21.20 -18.00 7.06
N THR A 129 22.08 -18.75 7.73
CA THR A 129 22.04 -20.21 7.73
C THR A 129 20.75 -20.74 8.35
N GLY A 130 20.33 -20.16 9.48
CA GLY A 130 19.06 -20.52 10.12
C GLY A 130 17.84 -20.20 9.24
N TYR A 131 17.86 -19.04 8.58
CA TYR A 131 16.76 -18.58 7.73
C TYR A 131 16.64 -19.35 6.42
N ALA A 132 17.78 -19.70 5.79
CA ALA A 132 17.80 -20.57 4.63
C ALA A 132 17.17 -21.94 4.95
N ALA A 133 17.39 -22.47 6.15
CA ALA A 133 16.75 -23.70 6.59
C ALA A 133 15.23 -23.58 6.79
N ILE A 134 14.73 -22.40 7.19
CA ILE A 134 13.28 -22.13 7.26
C ILE A 134 12.68 -22.18 5.85
N TYR A 135 13.26 -21.44 4.90
CA TYR A 135 12.79 -21.43 3.51
C TYR A 135 12.88 -22.81 2.85
N ALA A 136 13.95 -23.55 3.11
CA ALA A 136 14.13 -24.92 2.60
C ALA A 136 12.99 -25.85 3.05
N ARG A 137 12.56 -25.75 4.32
CA ARG A 137 11.43 -26.55 4.81
C ARG A 137 10.12 -26.25 4.09
N LYS A 138 9.84 -24.98 3.77
CA LYS A 138 8.61 -24.61 3.05
C LYS A 138 8.66 -24.97 1.56
N THR A 139 9.77 -24.66 0.90
CA THR A 139 9.91 -24.78 -0.56
C THR A 139 10.25 -26.20 -1.03
N GLY A 140 10.78 -27.06 -0.15
CA GLY A 140 11.32 -28.37 -0.52
C GLY A 140 12.69 -28.31 -1.22
N LYS A 141 13.26 -27.12 -1.39
CA LYS A 141 14.64 -26.90 -1.91
C LYS A 141 15.68 -27.22 -0.83
N THR A 142 16.95 -27.34 -1.21
CA THR A 142 18.03 -27.47 -0.21
C THR A 142 18.31 -26.13 0.48
N PRO A 143 18.86 -26.14 1.70
CA PRO A 143 19.30 -24.91 2.36
C PRO A 143 20.29 -24.09 1.52
N GLU A 144 21.15 -24.72 0.73
CA GLU A 144 22.12 -24.04 -0.14
C GLU A 144 21.42 -23.33 -1.31
N GLU A 145 20.40 -23.95 -1.91
CA GLU A 145 19.59 -23.32 -2.95
C GLU A 145 18.83 -22.11 -2.39
N CYS A 146 18.22 -22.25 -1.22
CA CYS A 146 17.56 -21.14 -0.53
C CYS A 146 18.55 -20.03 -0.16
N ARG A 147 19.76 -20.39 0.30
CA ARG A 147 20.83 -19.42 0.56
C ARG A 147 21.20 -18.64 -0.71
N ALA A 148 21.26 -19.30 -1.86
CA ALA A 148 21.53 -18.62 -3.13
C ALA A 148 20.42 -17.64 -3.52
N VAL A 149 19.16 -18.02 -3.33
CA VAL A 149 17.99 -17.13 -3.52
C VAL A 149 18.06 -15.90 -2.61
N MET A 150 18.42 -16.09 -1.34
CA MET A 150 18.59 -14.98 -0.38
C MET A 150 19.73 -14.05 -0.80
N LYS A 151 20.90 -14.59 -1.16
CA LYS A 151 22.04 -13.78 -1.61
C LYS A 151 21.75 -12.96 -2.86
N ALA A 152 20.81 -13.41 -3.70
CA ALA A 152 20.42 -12.73 -4.92
C ALA A 152 19.41 -11.59 -4.70
N GLU A 153 18.87 -11.42 -3.49
CA GLU A 153 17.74 -10.51 -3.21
C GLU A 153 16.58 -10.74 -4.20
N THR A 154 15.84 -11.82 -3.98
CA THR A 154 14.87 -12.29 -4.96
C THR A 154 13.46 -11.80 -4.65
N TRP A 155 12.86 -11.17 -5.65
CA TRP A 155 11.45 -10.77 -5.66
C TRP A 155 10.59 -11.77 -6.43
N PHE A 156 9.44 -12.11 -5.87
CA PHE A 156 8.49 -13.07 -6.43
C PHE A 156 7.12 -12.42 -6.64
N THR A 157 6.57 -12.63 -7.84
CA THR A 157 5.14 -12.51 -8.08
C THR A 157 4.40 -13.68 -7.42
N PRO A 158 3.08 -13.62 -7.23
CA PRO A 158 2.32 -14.71 -6.63
C PRO A 158 2.51 -16.05 -7.37
N ASP A 159 2.40 -16.05 -8.70
CA ASP A 159 2.59 -17.26 -9.50
C ASP A 159 4.00 -17.84 -9.39
N LYS A 160 5.03 -16.97 -9.35
CA LYS A 160 6.42 -17.41 -9.22
C LYS A 160 6.70 -17.95 -7.83
N ALA A 161 6.16 -17.32 -6.78
CA ALA A 161 6.29 -17.81 -5.42
C ALA A 161 5.67 -19.19 -5.28
N VAL A 162 4.51 -19.44 -5.92
CA VAL A 162 3.90 -20.78 -5.98
C VAL A 162 4.78 -21.77 -6.73
N ALA A 163 5.26 -21.40 -7.93
CA ALA A 163 6.13 -22.27 -8.73
C ALA A 163 7.45 -22.63 -8.03
N ASP A 164 8.01 -21.70 -7.26
CA ASP A 164 9.26 -21.89 -6.52
C ASP A 164 9.04 -22.45 -5.08
N GLY A 165 7.79 -22.72 -4.68
CA GLY A 165 7.42 -23.37 -3.42
C GLY A 165 7.37 -22.45 -2.20
N PHE A 166 7.48 -21.13 -2.37
CA PHE A 166 7.35 -20.16 -1.28
C PHE A 166 5.89 -19.85 -0.92
N ALA A 167 4.95 -20.16 -1.81
CA ALA A 167 3.51 -20.07 -1.58
C ALA A 167 2.82 -21.33 -2.12
N ASP A 168 1.60 -21.58 -1.68
CA ASP A 168 0.79 -22.74 -2.06
C ASP A 168 -0.28 -22.38 -3.10
N ALA A 169 -0.82 -21.16 -3.06
CA ALA A 169 -1.83 -20.70 -4.02
C ALA A 169 -1.89 -19.17 -4.18
N VAL A 170 -2.46 -18.74 -5.32
CA VAL A 170 -2.79 -17.33 -5.59
C VAL A 170 -4.28 -17.10 -5.38
N LEU A 171 -4.63 -16.15 -4.52
CA LEU A 171 -6.01 -15.70 -4.29
C LEU A 171 -6.42 -14.74 -5.40
N GLY A 172 -7.61 -14.98 -5.99
CA GLY A 172 -8.16 -14.13 -7.05
C GLY A 172 -7.98 -14.67 -8.47
N ASN A 173 -7.32 -15.81 -8.68
CA ASN A 173 -7.33 -16.48 -10.01
C ASN A 173 -8.68 -17.10 -10.37
N SER A 174 -9.65 -17.10 -9.44
CA SER A 174 -11.05 -17.25 -9.78
C SER A 174 -11.61 -15.89 -10.18
N ALA A 175 -11.23 -15.41 -11.37
CA ALA A 175 -12.17 -14.55 -12.08
C ALA A 175 -13.46 -15.36 -12.19
N PRO A 176 -14.64 -14.83 -11.79
CA PRO A 176 -15.88 -15.53 -12.06
C PRO A 176 -15.85 -15.92 -13.53
N ALA A 177 -16.11 -17.19 -13.84
CA ALA A 177 -16.11 -17.71 -15.21
C ALA A 177 -16.76 -16.64 -16.09
N VAL A 178 -15.99 -16.07 -17.03
CA VAL A 178 -16.45 -14.97 -17.90
C VAL A 178 -17.86 -15.33 -18.30
N ALA A 179 -18.84 -14.51 -17.87
CA ALA A 179 -20.25 -14.84 -18.04
C ALA A 179 -20.45 -15.31 -19.48
N ALA A 180 -20.85 -16.57 -19.64
CA ALA A 180 -20.89 -17.23 -20.94
C ALA A 180 -21.78 -16.42 -21.88
N PHE A 181 -21.16 -15.62 -22.75
CA PHE A 181 -21.91 -14.79 -23.68
C PHE A 181 -22.11 -15.62 -24.95
N PRO A 182 -23.35 -15.91 -25.35
CA PRO A 182 -23.60 -16.69 -26.56
C PRO A 182 -23.33 -15.80 -27.77
N TYR A 183 -22.08 -15.69 -28.20
CA TYR A 183 -21.69 -14.90 -29.37
C TYR A 183 -22.45 -15.32 -30.65
N GLN A 184 -23.07 -16.50 -30.67
CA GLN A 184 -23.96 -16.95 -31.73
C GLN A 184 -25.21 -16.07 -31.92
N ILE A 185 -25.56 -15.19 -30.96
CA ILE A 185 -26.70 -14.27 -31.11
C ILE A 185 -26.45 -13.18 -32.17
N TYR A 186 -25.20 -12.90 -32.52
CA TYR A 186 -24.84 -11.87 -33.50
C TYR A 186 -24.66 -12.46 -34.90
N ALA A 187 -25.33 -11.86 -35.90
CA ALA A 187 -25.28 -12.32 -37.29
C ALA A 187 -23.89 -12.22 -37.96
N LYS A 188 -22.95 -11.47 -37.39
CA LYS A 188 -21.58 -11.27 -37.90
C LYS A 188 -20.51 -11.48 -36.83
N ALA A 189 -20.74 -12.36 -35.86
CA ALA A 189 -19.73 -12.66 -34.84
C ALA A 189 -18.43 -13.19 -35.51
N PRO A 190 -17.24 -12.69 -35.11
CA PRO A 190 -15.97 -13.22 -35.60
C PRO A 190 -15.86 -14.74 -35.36
N GLU A 191 -15.38 -15.48 -36.36
CA GLU A 191 -15.38 -16.96 -36.35
C GLU A 191 -14.72 -17.57 -35.12
N ARG A 192 -13.66 -16.94 -34.60
CA ARG A 192 -12.96 -17.37 -33.38
C ARG A 192 -13.88 -17.45 -32.15
N PHE A 193 -14.85 -16.54 -32.04
CA PHE A 193 -15.77 -16.50 -30.91
C PHE A 193 -16.91 -17.50 -31.06
N VAL A 194 -17.35 -17.77 -32.29
CA VAL A 194 -18.32 -18.84 -32.60
C VAL A 194 -17.71 -20.22 -32.33
N ALA A 195 -16.45 -20.41 -32.72
CA ALA A 195 -15.71 -21.64 -32.46
C ALA A 195 -15.50 -21.88 -30.96
N LEU A 196 -15.12 -20.84 -30.21
CA LEU A 196 -14.99 -20.89 -28.76
C LEU A 196 -16.33 -21.23 -28.08
N ALA A 197 -17.41 -20.54 -28.45
CA ALA A 197 -18.73 -20.80 -27.88
C ALA A 197 -19.23 -22.23 -28.15
N LYS A 198 -18.88 -22.80 -29.31
CA LYS A 198 -19.20 -24.21 -29.64
C LYS A 198 -18.35 -25.20 -28.85
N ALA A 199 -17.04 -24.95 -28.73
CA ALA A 199 -16.13 -25.81 -27.97
C ALA A 199 -16.48 -25.83 -26.47
N SER A 200 -16.95 -24.70 -25.94
CA SER A 200 -17.32 -24.54 -24.54
C SER A 200 -18.79 -24.81 -24.23
N ASN A 201 -19.58 -25.28 -25.21
CA ASN A 201 -21.02 -25.59 -25.10
C ASN A 201 -21.87 -24.43 -24.53
N TRP A 202 -21.52 -23.19 -24.89
CA TRP A 202 -22.28 -21.99 -24.49
C TRP A 202 -23.54 -21.88 -25.35
N ARG A 203 -24.72 -21.93 -24.71
CA ARG A 203 -26.03 -21.82 -25.36
C ARG A 203 -26.77 -20.58 -24.84
N PRO A 204 -27.48 -19.83 -25.70
CA PRO A 204 -28.44 -18.84 -25.24
C PRO A 204 -29.54 -19.53 -24.42
N SER A 205 -29.97 -18.94 -23.32
CA SER A 205 -31.23 -19.32 -22.68
C SER A 205 -32.40 -18.98 -23.59
N ASP A 206 -33.43 -19.83 -23.62
CA ASP A 206 -34.57 -19.72 -24.54
C ASP A 206 -35.44 -18.45 -24.33
N ASP A 207 -35.16 -17.64 -23.29
CA ASP A 207 -36.00 -16.52 -22.83
C ASP A 207 -35.50 -15.10 -23.18
N GLN A 208 -34.52 -14.93 -24.07
CA GLN A 208 -34.02 -13.59 -24.40
C GLN A 208 -34.38 -13.17 -25.84
N GLU A 209 -35.50 -12.46 -25.97
CA GLU A 209 -35.80 -11.62 -27.13
C GLU A 209 -34.63 -10.66 -27.42
N ARG A 210 -34.37 -10.41 -28.71
CA ARG A 210 -33.22 -9.64 -29.20
C ARG A 210 -33.25 -8.20 -28.69
N GLY A 211 -32.59 -7.95 -27.57
CA GLY A 211 -32.26 -6.61 -27.10
C GLY A 211 -31.30 -5.93 -28.06
N SER A 212 -31.76 -4.87 -28.72
CA SER A 212 -30.93 -3.96 -29.51
C SER A 212 -29.77 -3.45 -28.67
N ALA A 213 -28.54 -3.61 -29.17
CA ALA A 213 -27.32 -3.14 -28.53
C ALA A 213 -27.32 -1.62 -28.38
N ALA A 214 -27.72 -1.13 -27.20
CA ALA A 214 -27.31 0.19 -26.72
C ALA A 214 -26.00 0.00 -25.95
N SER A 215 -24.94 0.59 -26.48
CA SER A 215 -23.63 0.68 -25.83
C SER A 215 -23.76 1.40 -24.48
N SER A 216 -23.63 0.67 -23.37
CA SER A 216 -23.27 1.30 -22.11
C SER A 216 -21.76 1.50 -22.09
N GLU A 217 -21.29 2.60 -22.69
CA GLU A 217 -20.05 3.21 -22.22
C GLU A 217 -20.31 3.60 -20.76
N ASN A 218 -19.64 2.93 -19.82
CA ASN A 218 -19.53 3.45 -18.46
C ASN A 218 -18.61 4.68 -18.53
N LYS A 219 -19.18 5.83 -18.92
CA LYS A 219 -18.55 7.12 -18.70
C LYS A 219 -18.67 7.38 -17.21
N GLU A 220 -17.54 7.33 -16.51
CA GLU A 220 -17.40 8.09 -15.27
C GLU A 220 -17.90 9.51 -15.57
N THR A 221 -18.99 9.92 -14.92
CA THR A 221 -19.42 11.31 -14.98
C THR A 221 -18.37 12.12 -14.21
N PRO A 222 -17.60 13.01 -14.86
CA PRO A 222 -16.72 13.91 -14.14
C PRO A 222 -17.63 14.92 -13.46
N MET A 223 -17.98 14.65 -12.21
CA MET A 223 -18.81 15.55 -11.42
C MET A 223 -17.89 16.57 -10.73
N THR A 224 -18.28 17.84 -10.77
CA THR A 224 -17.48 18.94 -10.21
C THR A 224 -17.45 18.89 -8.68
N ASP A 225 -16.44 19.51 -8.05
CA ASP A 225 -16.31 19.53 -6.58
C ASP A 225 -17.55 20.13 -5.89
N LYS A 226 -18.19 21.12 -6.53
CA LYS A 226 -19.44 21.71 -6.06
C LYS A 226 -20.60 20.72 -6.06
N GLU A 227 -20.78 19.99 -7.15
CA GLU A 227 -21.85 19.00 -7.29
C GLU A 227 -21.65 17.83 -6.30
N ARG A 228 -20.40 17.47 -5.95
CA ARG A 228 -20.14 16.47 -4.89
C ARG A 228 -20.41 17.02 -3.50
N ALA A 229 -20.05 18.27 -3.23
CA ALA A 229 -20.38 18.92 -1.96
C ALA A 229 -21.90 19.00 -1.73
N ASP A 230 -22.68 19.28 -2.78
CA ASP A 230 -24.15 19.32 -2.72
C ASP A 230 -24.76 17.93 -2.47
N GLN A 231 -24.21 16.87 -3.08
CA GLN A 231 -24.63 15.49 -2.80
C GLN A 231 -24.28 15.03 -1.38
N LEU A 232 -23.07 15.33 -0.91
CA LEU A 232 -22.65 15.04 0.46
C LEU A 232 -23.55 15.76 1.48
N ALA A 233 -24.05 16.96 1.16
CA ALA A 233 -25.03 17.65 2.01
C ALA A 233 -26.35 16.86 2.13
N ALA A 234 -26.85 16.29 1.04
CA ALA A 234 -28.05 15.46 1.06
C ALA A 234 -27.83 14.13 1.79
N GLU A 235 -26.68 13.49 1.60
CA GLU A 235 -26.27 12.25 2.30
C GLU A 235 -26.15 12.49 3.82
N LEU A 236 -25.59 13.63 4.24
CA LEU A 236 -25.49 14.01 5.65
C LEU A 236 -26.85 14.19 6.32
N GLU A 237 -27.83 14.77 5.64
CA GLU A 237 -29.18 14.92 6.18
C GLU A 237 -29.92 13.58 6.25
N ALA A 238 -29.73 12.70 5.27
CA ALA A 238 -30.28 11.35 5.29
C ALA A 238 -29.69 10.52 6.45
N LEU A 239 -28.37 10.60 6.67
CA LEU A 239 -27.69 9.84 7.71
C LEU A 239 -28.05 10.33 9.12
N LYS A 240 -28.21 11.65 9.31
CA LYS A 240 -28.75 12.22 10.57
C LYS A 240 -30.17 11.73 10.86
N ALA A 241 -31.03 11.69 9.85
CA ALA A 241 -32.40 11.19 9.99
C ALA A 241 -32.40 9.71 10.40
N GLN A 242 -31.58 8.88 9.76
CA GLN A 242 -31.44 7.46 10.10
C GLN A 242 -30.88 7.24 11.51
N MET A 243 -29.90 8.05 11.96
CA MET A 243 -29.39 7.98 13.34
C MET A 243 -30.45 8.30 14.37
N SER A 244 -31.26 9.34 14.13
CA SER A 244 -32.35 9.72 15.06
C SER A 244 -33.46 8.67 15.17
N ALA A 245 -33.57 7.78 14.18
CA ALA A 245 -34.55 6.69 14.15
C ALA A 245 -34.02 5.36 14.73
N SER A 246 -32.70 5.25 14.95
CA SER A 246 -32.07 4.04 15.49
C SER A 246 -32.08 4.03 17.02
N LYS A 247 -32.20 2.84 17.63
CA LYS A 247 -32.06 2.62 19.09
C LYS A 247 -30.82 1.79 19.45
N ASP A 248 -30.08 1.33 18.45
CA ASP A 248 -28.88 0.50 18.63
C ASP A 248 -27.64 1.41 18.79
N ALA A 249 -27.03 1.39 19.97
CA ALA A 249 -25.88 2.24 20.31
C ALA A 249 -24.66 2.02 19.40
N GLU A 250 -24.39 0.77 18.99
CA GLU A 250 -23.27 0.44 18.10
C GLU A 250 -23.49 0.94 16.67
N LYS A 251 -24.73 0.87 16.16
CA LYS A 251 -25.07 1.43 14.84
C LYS A 251 -25.00 2.95 14.85
N ILE A 252 -25.44 3.59 15.94
CA ILE A 252 -25.32 5.03 16.12
C ILE A 252 -23.84 5.44 16.09
N ALA A 253 -22.96 4.74 16.81
CA ALA A 253 -21.53 5.02 16.81
C ALA A 253 -20.87 4.87 15.41
N SER A 254 -21.23 3.82 14.66
CA SER A 254 -20.76 3.63 13.27
C SER A 254 -21.23 4.76 12.34
N MET A 255 -22.49 5.17 12.46
CA MET A 255 -23.08 6.23 11.64
C MET A 255 -22.55 7.61 12.03
N GLU A 256 -22.16 7.82 13.28
CA GLU A 256 -21.48 9.05 13.73
C GLU A 256 -20.08 9.18 13.10
N ALA A 257 -19.33 8.07 12.99
CA ALA A 257 -18.05 8.04 12.31
C ALA A 257 -18.18 8.32 10.81
N GLU A 258 -19.18 7.73 10.15
CA GLU A 258 -19.53 8.03 8.76
C GLU A 258 -19.94 9.50 8.58
N LEU A 259 -20.77 10.04 9.47
CA LEU A 259 -21.19 11.44 9.44
C LEU A 259 -19.99 12.40 9.52
N GLU A 260 -19.02 12.11 10.38
CA GLU A 260 -17.82 12.92 10.51
C GLU A 260 -16.92 12.85 9.27
N SER A 261 -16.80 11.66 8.67
CA SER A 261 -16.11 11.48 7.39
C SER A 261 -16.75 12.30 6.26
N HIS A 262 -18.08 12.20 6.10
CA HIS A 262 -18.82 12.94 5.07
C HIS A 262 -18.78 14.45 5.30
N ARG A 263 -18.78 14.91 6.56
CA ARG A 263 -18.61 16.34 6.90
C ARG A 263 -17.25 16.86 6.48
N LYS A 264 -16.19 16.10 6.78
CA LYS A 264 -14.81 16.45 6.43
C LYS A 264 -14.64 16.49 4.91
N GLU A 265 -15.17 15.49 4.20
CA GLU A 265 -15.12 15.45 2.74
C GLU A 265 -15.88 16.64 2.12
N LYS A 266 -17.07 16.97 2.65
CA LYS A 266 -17.84 18.13 2.20
C LYS A 266 -17.05 19.43 2.41
N ALA A 267 -16.45 19.63 3.58
CA ALA A 267 -15.65 20.81 3.89
C ALA A 267 -14.42 20.93 2.96
N ASP A 268 -13.74 19.83 2.68
CA ASP A 268 -12.58 19.80 1.78
C ASP A 268 -12.98 20.18 0.35
N ARG A 269 -14.12 19.67 -0.14
CA ARG A 269 -14.65 19.96 -1.49
C ARG A 269 -15.16 21.40 -1.61
N GLU A 270 -15.83 21.93 -0.59
CA GLU A 270 -16.24 23.33 -0.52
C GLU A 270 -15.02 24.28 -0.50
N ASN A 271 -13.96 23.90 0.22
CA ASN A 271 -12.69 24.64 0.23
C ASN A 271 -12.01 24.61 -1.14
N ALA A 272 -11.98 23.46 -1.83
CA ALA A 272 -11.44 23.34 -3.18
C ALA A 272 -12.21 24.19 -4.21
N ASP A 273 -13.56 24.14 -4.19
CA ASP A 273 -14.42 24.95 -5.03
C ASP A 273 -14.25 26.46 -4.75
N ALA A 274 -14.11 26.84 -3.47
CA ALA A 274 -13.85 28.22 -3.08
C ALA A 274 -12.50 28.73 -3.59
N ILE A 275 -11.44 27.91 -3.55
CA ILE A 275 -10.11 28.26 -4.10
C ILE A 275 -10.19 28.47 -5.61
N MET A 276 -10.89 27.59 -6.33
CA MET A 276 -11.03 27.68 -7.79
C MET A 276 -11.88 28.89 -8.23
N LYS A 277 -12.70 29.46 -7.34
CA LYS A 277 -13.50 30.67 -7.59
C LYS A 277 -12.83 31.99 -7.21
N LEU A 278 -11.65 31.97 -6.61
CA LEU A 278 -10.91 33.19 -6.28
C LEU A 278 -10.53 33.97 -7.55
N GLU A 279 -10.56 35.31 -7.49
CA GLU A 279 -10.09 36.15 -8.60
C GLU A 279 -8.61 35.89 -8.91
N SER A 280 -7.80 35.65 -7.87
CA SER A 280 -6.38 35.29 -7.98
C SER A 280 -6.14 33.92 -8.66
N ALA A 281 -7.13 33.02 -8.64
CA ALA A 281 -7.04 31.73 -9.32
C ALA A 281 -7.16 31.87 -10.85
N LYS A 282 -7.80 32.93 -11.36
CA LYS A 282 -7.89 33.19 -12.81
C LYS A 282 -6.53 33.49 -13.43
N ASP A 283 -5.64 34.13 -12.67
CA ASP A 283 -4.27 34.43 -13.10
C ASP A 283 -3.32 33.23 -12.92
N HIS A 284 -3.66 32.26 -12.06
CA HIS A 284 -2.82 31.10 -11.73
C HIS A 284 -3.59 29.76 -11.61
N PRO A 285 -4.23 29.26 -12.69
CA PRO A 285 -5.14 28.11 -12.61
C PRO A 285 -4.44 26.79 -12.19
N ALA A 286 -3.19 26.58 -12.60
CA ALA A 286 -2.42 25.39 -12.21
C ALA A 286 -2.01 25.41 -10.72
N LEU A 287 -1.70 26.60 -10.19
CA LEU A 287 -1.36 26.78 -8.78
C LEU A 287 -2.61 26.68 -7.89
N ALA A 288 -3.75 27.22 -8.35
CA ALA A 288 -5.03 27.07 -7.67
C ALA A 288 -5.44 25.61 -7.52
N LYS A 289 -5.29 24.81 -8.59
CA LYS A 289 -5.53 23.37 -8.56
C LYS A 289 -4.61 22.65 -7.57
N ALA A 290 -3.31 22.94 -7.59
CA ALA A 290 -2.35 22.31 -6.67
C ALA A 290 -2.62 22.67 -5.20
N LEU A 291 -3.02 23.92 -4.91
CA LEU A 291 -3.36 24.37 -3.55
C LEU A 291 -4.67 23.74 -3.04
N ALA A 292 -5.64 23.54 -3.94
CA ALA A 292 -6.88 22.81 -3.65
C ALA A 292 -6.60 21.33 -3.35
N GLU A 293 -5.74 20.67 -4.13
CA GLU A 293 -5.32 19.27 -3.90
C GLU A 293 -4.56 19.11 -2.56
N GLN A 294 -3.76 20.11 -2.18
CA GLN A 294 -3.06 20.16 -0.89
C GLN A 294 -3.96 20.55 0.29
N LYS A 295 -5.27 20.74 0.07
CA LYS A 295 -6.24 21.15 1.10
C LYS A 295 -5.83 22.43 1.85
N THR A 296 -5.18 23.35 1.14
CA THR A 296 -4.73 24.62 1.71
C THR A 296 -5.97 25.47 2.07
N PRO A 297 -6.04 26.13 3.23
CA PRO A 297 -7.16 27.02 3.54
C PRO A 297 -7.31 28.15 2.51
N VAL A 298 -8.54 28.47 2.09
CA VAL A 298 -8.82 29.49 1.05
C VAL A 298 -8.05 30.80 1.24
N ALA A 299 -7.97 31.31 2.47
CA ALA A 299 -7.28 32.56 2.78
C ALA A 299 -5.75 32.49 2.55
N ALA A 300 -5.15 31.34 2.86
CA ALA A 300 -3.72 31.11 2.61
C ALA A 300 -3.47 30.90 1.10
N ALA A 301 -4.36 30.18 0.42
CA ALA A 301 -4.29 29.99 -1.02
C ALA A 301 -4.38 31.33 -1.78
N ASP A 302 -5.29 32.23 -1.39
CA ASP A 302 -5.42 33.57 -1.98
C ASP A 302 -4.16 34.43 -1.76
N ALA A 303 -3.56 34.37 -0.57
CA ALA A 303 -2.33 35.09 -0.27
C ALA A 303 -1.13 34.58 -1.09
N ILE A 304 -0.99 33.26 -1.22
CA ILE A 304 0.06 32.61 -2.03
C ILE A 304 -0.09 33.00 -3.51
N MET A 305 -1.32 32.95 -4.04
CA MET A 305 -1.57 33.31 -5.43
C MET A 305 -1.33 34.81 -5.70
N LYS A 306 -1.71 35.71 -4.79
CA LYS A 306 -1.42 37.15 -4.91
C LYS A 306 0.06 37.52 -4.81
N ALA A 307 0.84 36.72 -4.06
CA ALA A 307 2.28 36.93 -3.90
C ALA A 307 3.10 36.34 -5.06
N THR A 308 2.48 35.51 -5.90
CA THR A 308 3.15 34.88 -7.04
C THR A 308 3.15 35.83 -8.25
N PRO A 309 4.31 36.13 -8.87
CA PRO A 309 4.33 36.96 -10.07
C PRO A 309 3.60 36.27 -11.22
N LYS A 310 2.79 37.03 -11.98
CA LYS A 310 2.13 36.55 -13.20
C LYS A 310 3.18 35.97 -14.16
N ALA A 311 2.98 34.73 -14.59
CA ALA A 311 3.88 34.12 -15.56
C ALA A 311 3.76 34.86 -16.90
N GLU A 312 4.79 35.60 -17.31
CA GLU A 312 4.95 35.99 -18.71
C GLU A 312 5.33 34.74 -19.51
N ALA A 313 4.62 34.53 -20.62
CA ALA A 313 4.88 33.43 -21.54
C ALA A 313 6.26 33.61 -22.18
N SER A 314 7.24 32.83 -21.73
CA SER A 314 8.50 32.63 -22.45
C SER A 314 8.58 31.19 -22.93
N ALA A 315 8.52 31.04 -24.25
CA ALA A 315 8.96 29.85 -24.96
C ALA A 315 10.42 29.53 -24.60
N ASN A 316 10.70 28.32 -24.11
CA ASN A 316 11.51 27.37 -24.86
C ASN A 316 11.51 26.00 -24.19
N ASP A 317 11.19 25.04 -25.04
CA ASP A 317 11.43 23.61 -24.95
C ASP A 317 12.93 23.29 -24.84
N ASP A 318 13.25 22.03 -24.56
CA ASP A 318 14.56 21.38 -24.53
C ASP A 318 15.38 21.41 -23.23
N ARG A 319 14.99 20.52 -22.28
CA ARG A 319 15.98 19.64 -21.61
C ARG A 319 15.41 18.23 -21.43
N GLN A 320 15.66 17.38 -22.43
CA GLN A 320 15.77 15.94 -22.20
C GLN A 320 16.91 15.65 -21.21
N PRO A 321 16.76 14.70 -20.27
CA PRO A 321 17.86 14.24 -19.45
C PRO A 321 18.69 13.23 -20.26
N ASN A 322 19.76 13.70 -20.92
CA ASN A 322 20.78 12.81 -21.47
C ASN A 322 21.84 12.50 -20.41
N GLY A 323 21.96 11.21 -20.09
CA GLY A 323 23.00 10.67 -19.23
C GLY A 323 24.39 10.85 -19.85
N ALA A 324 25.18 11.74 -19.26
CA ALA A 324 26.62 11.81 -19.45
C ALA A 324 27.23 12.44 -18.18
N GLY A 325 27.71 11.60 -17.26
CA GLY A 325 28.30 12.09 -16.02
C GLY A 325 28.62 11.05 -14.94
N LEU A 326 28.79 9.77 -15.30
CA LEU A 326 29.51 8.83 -14.43
C LEU A 326 31.01 9.10 -14.58
N GLY A 327 31.59 9.75 -13.59
CA GLY A 327 33.03 10.02 -13.51
C GLY A 327 33.44 10.35 -12.08
N ILE A 328 33.45 9.34 -11.20
CA ILE A 328 34.06 9.45 -9.87
C ILE A 328 35.57 9.33 -10.06
N GLY A 329 36.26 10.47 -10.13
CA GLY A 329 37.72 10.59 -10.13
C GLY A 329 38.14 11.45 -8.93
N ALA A 330 39.08 10.94 -8.15
CA ALA A 330 39.51 11.45 -6.86
C ALA A 330 40.01 12.92 -6.86
N GLY A 331 39.75 13.62 -5.75
CA GLY A 331 40.59 14.73 -5.28
C GLY A 331 39.90 16.09 -5.15
N GLY A 332 39.71 16.54 -3.90
CA GLY A 332 39.59 17.96 -3.55
C GLY A 332 38.26 18.36 -2.91
N MET A 333 38.28 18.55 -1.58
CA MET A 333 37.22 19.30 -0.88
C MET A 333 37.17 20.76 -1.37
N PRO A 334 35.99 21.36 -1.61
CA PRO A 334 35.82 22.80 -1.56
C PRO A 334 35.19 23.23 -0.22
N LYS A 335 35.73 24.34 0.27
CA LYS A 335 35.46 24.99 1.55
C LYS A 335 34.01 25.48 1.68
N ALA A 336 33.47 25.32 2.90
CA ALA A 336 32.30 26.06 3.37
C ALA A 336 32.62 27.55 3.52
N ALA A 337 31.82 28.44 2.90
CA ALA A 337 31.61 29.82 3.37
C ALA A 337 30.49 30.53 2.59
N ALA A 338 29.69 31.31 3.33
CA ALA A 338 28.94 32.49 2.87
C ALA A 338 27.49 32.35 2.34
N GLY A 339 26.71 31.38 2.83
CA GLY A 339 25.24 31.35 2.62
C GLY A 339 24.39 31.47 3.89
N GLN A 340 24.86 30.94 5.02
CA GLN A 340 24.04 30.77 6.23
C GLN A 340 24.04 31.94 7.23
N ALA A 341 24.92 32.94 7.06
CA ALA A 341 24.96 34.10 7.96
C ALA A 341 23.91 35.18 7.65
N ALA A 342 23.35 35.20 6.43
CA ALA A 342 22.32 36.19 6.06
C ALA A 342 20.90 35.78 6.49
N MET A 343 20.65 34.48 6.72
CA MET A 343 19.32 33.96 7.08
C MET A 343 19.03 34.09 8.59
N LEU A 344 20.06 33.97 9.44
CA LEU A 344 19.94 34.13 10.90
C LEU A 344 19.85 35.59 11.37
N ALA A 345 20.32 36.56 10.57
CA ALA A 345 20.22 37.99 10.92
C ALA A 345 18.82 38.58 10.71
N ASN A 346 18.02 38.01 9.79
CA ASN A 346 16.66 38.48 9.53
C ASN A 346 15.59 37.87 10.46
N MET A 347 15.85 36.72 11.09
CA MET A 347 14.91 36.11 12.06
C MET A 347 14.92 36.80 13.43
N ASN A 348 16.06 37.34 13.89
CA ASN A 348 16.12 38.07 15.17
C ASN A 348 15.54 39.49 15.12
N LYS A 349 15.18 40.00 13.93
CA LYS A 349 14.53 41.31 13.78
C LYS A 349 12.99 41.24 13.78
N LEU A 350 12.42 40.03 13.72
CA LEU A 350 10.97 39.78 13.66
C LEU A 350 10.35 39.29 14.99
N ILE A 351 11.15 38.97 16.02
CA ILE A 351 10.65 38.41 17.30
C ILE A 351 10.81 39.39 18.49
N GLY A 352 11.33 40.61 18.26
CA GLY A 352 11.77 41.53 19.33
C GLY A 352 11.02 42.85 19.53
N LYS A 353 9.70 42.93 19.27
CA LYS A 353 8.88 44.08 19.71
C LYS A 353 7.51 43.62 20.19
N GLY A 354 7.38 43.41 21.50
CA GLY A 354 6.12 43.08 22.14
C GLY A 354 6.24 42.66 23.60
N ALA A 355 6.91 43.45 24.43
CA ALA A 355 6.73 43.60 25.89
C ALA A 355 7.63 44.73 26.38
#